data_AF-A0A7L7LFP7-F1
#
_entry.id   AF-A0A7L7LFP7-F1
#
_cell.length_a   1.000
_cell.length_b   1.000
_cell.length_c   1.000
_cell.angle_alpha   90.00
_cell.angle_beta   90.00
_cell.angle_gamma   90.00
#
_symmetry.space_group_name_H-M   'P 1'
#
loop_
_entity.id
_entity.type
_entity.pdbx_description
1 polymer ?
#
loop_
_entity_poly.entity_id
_entity_poly.type
_entity_poly.pdbx_seq_one_letter_code
_entity_poly.pdbx_strand_id
1 'polypeptide(L)' 'MKEIVDNGRKRKHNLDLVVNAILRLTSTGMQWRNLESTYPPLELVYYYFRKWQADGTWSKVLPGLVVKERKRQGRQK' A
#
# COMPACT_ATOMS: atom_id res chain seq x y z
N MET A 1 -4.46 8.88 -4.61
CA MET A 1 -3.41 8.62 -3.59
C MET A 1 -3.10 9.88 -2.79
N LYS A 2 -2.80 11.02 -3.44
CA LYS A 2 -2.54 12.30 -2.74
C LYS A 2 -3.60 12.62 -1.68
N GLU A 3 -4.89 12.49 -1.95
CA GLU A 3 -5.94 12.81 -0.95
C GLU A 3 -6.03 11.87 0.25
N ILE A 4 -5.65 10.59 0.10
CA ILE A 4 -5.64 9.63 1.23
C ILE A 4 -4.35 9.82 2.07
N VAL A 5 -3.27 10.20 1.39
CA VAL A 5 -1.94 10.35 1.97
C VAL A 5 -1.78 11.71 2.64
N ASP A 6 -2.36 12.76 2.05
CA ASP A 6 -2.23 14.17 2.45
C ASP A 6 -3.42 14.64 3.30
N ASN A 7 -3.50 14.12 4.53
CA ASN A 7 -4.49 14.56 5.52
C ASN A 7 -3.87 15.54 6.54
N GLY A 8 -2.83 16.30 6.17
CA GLY A 8 -2.15 17.27 7.06
C GLY A 8 -1.48 16.70 8.33
N ARG A 9 -1.54 15.38 8.55
CA ARG A 9 -0.99 14.72 9.74
C ARG A 9 0.51 14.49 9.59
N LYS A 10 1.30 14.95 10.57
CA LYS A 10 2.72 14.58 10.73
C LYS A 10 2.81 13.09 11.09
N ARG A 11 3.03 12.25 10.08
CA ARG A 11 3.21 10.81 10.26
C ARG A 11 4.70 10.50 10.38
N LYS A 12 5.07 9.67 11.35
CA LYS A 12 6.45 9.16 11.51
C LYS A 12 6.86 8.26 10.33
N HIS A 13 5.91 7.54 9.74
CA HIS A 13 6.13 6.64 8.61
C HIS A 13 5.36 7.09 7.39
N ASN A 14 6.03 7.07 6.23
CA ASN A 14 5.41 7.37 4.94
C ASN A 14 4.38 6.31 4.58
N LEU A 15 3.18 6.74 4.18
CA LEU A 15 2.10 5.83 3.76
C LEU A 15 2.48 5.05 2.50
N ASP A 16 3.33 5.60 1.64
CA ASP A 16 3.84 4.91 0.47
C ASP A 16 4.59 3.63 0.85
N LEU A 17 5.38 3.66 1.93
CA LEU A 17 6.08 2.48 2.43
C LEU A 17 5.11 1.44 2.98
N VAL A 18 4.03 1.87 3.63
CA VAL A 18 2.96 0.99 4.10
C VAL A 18 2.26 0.31 2.92
N VAL A 19 1.90 1.08 1.90
CA VAL A 19 1.27 0.54 0.68
C VAL A 19 2.21 -0.45 -0.01
N ASN A 20 3.49 -0.11 -0.16
CA ASN A 20 4.48 -1.00 -0.75
C ASN A 20 4.66 -2.29 0.05
N ALA A 21 4.68 -2.22 1.38
CA ALA A 21 4.74 -3.40 2.25
C ALA A 21 3.55 -4.34 1.98
N ILE A 22 2.33 -3.79 1.92
CA ILE A 22 1.11 -4.56 1.68
C ILE A 22 1.11 -5.18 0.28
N LEU A 23 1.52 -4.42 -0.74
CA LEU A 23 1.63 -4.93 -2.11
C LEU A 23 2.67 -6.05 -2.21
N ARG A 24 3.79 -5.93 -1.49
CA ARG A 24 4.81 -6.98 -1.45
C ARG A 24 4.29 -8.25 -0.77
N LEU A 25 3.62 -8.10 0.38
CA LEU A 25 3.01 -9.22 1.10
C LEU A 25 1.98 -9.96 0.23
N THR A 26 1.08 -9.21 -0.42
CA THR A 26 0.02 -9.78 -1.27
C THR A 26 0.54 -10.37 -2.58
N SER A 27 1.56 -9.77 -3.19
CA SER A 27 2.14 -10.26 -4.44
C SER A 27 3.05 -11.47 -4.25
N THR A 28 3.78 -11.55 -3.14
CA THR A 28 4.72 -12.66 -2.86
C THR A 28 4.05 -13.78 -2.07
N GLY A 29 2.93 -13.51 -1.38
CA GLY A 29 2.28 -14.48 -0.49
C GLY A 29 3.09 -14.78 0.78
N MET A 30 4.04 -13.90 1.12
CA MET A 30 4.92 -14.08 2.26
C MET A 30 4.15 -13.90 3.58
N GLN A 31 4.57 -14.63 4.62
CA GLN A 31 4.05 -14.45 5.97
C GLN A 31 4.30 -13.02 6.46
N TRP A 32 3.31 -12.44 7.14
CA TRP A 32 3.39 -11.11 7.74
C TRP A 32 4.64 -10.92 8.62
N ARG A 33 5.04 -11.94 9.38
CA ARG A 33 6.24 -11.89 10.25
C ARG A 33 7.58 -11.83 9.51
N ASN A 34 7.60 -12.17 8.23
CA ASN A 34 8.81 -12.15 7.42
C ASN A 34 9.01 -10.82 6.67
N LEU A 35 8.18 -9.81 6.97
CA LEU A 35 8.34 -8.48 6.39
C LEU A 35 9.72 -7.92 6.75
N GLU A 36 10.48 -7.51 5.73
CA GLU A 36 11.82 -6.93 5.92
C GLU A 36 11.78 -5.69 6.83
N SER A 37 12.83 -5.50 7.63
CA SER A 37 12.98 -4.38 8.57
C SER A 37 13.07 -3.00 7.89
N THR A 38 13.20 -2.98 6.56
CA THR A 38 13.13 -1.77 5.72
C THR A 38 11.73 -1.17 5.69
N TYR A 39 10.69 -1.96 5.97
CA TYR A 39 9.30 -1.50 6.02
C TYR A 39 8.89 -1.03 7.41
N PRO A 40 7.81 -0.23 7.51
CA PRO A 40 7.24 0.17 8.80
C PRO A 40 6.85 -1.05 9.66
N PRO A 41 6.75 -0.88 10.99
CA PRO A 41 6.39 -1.96 11.89
C PRO A 41 5.14 -2.72 11.44
N LEU A 42 5.15 -4.04 11.60
CA LEU A 42 4.10 -4.93 11.11
C LEU A 42 2.70 -4.53 11.60
N GLU A 43 2.61 -4.09 12.85
CA GLU A 43 1.38 -3.61 13.47
C GLU A 43 0.79 -2.40 12.73
N LEU A 44 1.64 -1.47 12.32
CA LEU A 44 1.25 -0.30 11.55
C LEU A 44 0.73 -0.72 10.18
N VAL A 45 1.45 -1.62 9.51
CA VAL A 45 1.06 -2.15 8.19
C VAL A 45 -0.28 -2.86 8.27
N TYR A 46 -0.48 -3.70 9.29
CA TYR A 46 -1.73 -4.41 9.51
C TYR A 46 -2.88 -3.46 9.85
N TYR A 47 -2.65 -2.44 10.67
CA TYR A 47 -3.65 -1.41 10.99
C TYR A 47 -4.20 -0.75 9.73
N TYR A 48 -3.31 -0.27 8.85
CA TYR A 48 -3.73 0.36 7.60
C TYR A 48 -4.39 -0.62 6.65
N PHE A 49 -3.86 -1.84 6.54
CA PHE A 49 -4.48 -2.89 5.74
C PHE A 49 -5.94 -3.13 6.15
N ARG A 50 -6.19 -3.36 7.44
CA ARG A 50 -7.54 -3.60 7.97
C ARG A 50 -8.45 -2.39 7.82
N LYS A 51 -7.95 -1.19 8.11
CA LYS A 51 -8.71 0.05 7.96
C LYS A 51 -9.16 0.26 6.52
N TRP A 52 -8.24 0.12 5.56
CA TRP A 52 -8.54 0.33 4.14
C TRP A 52 -9.35 -0.80 3.52
N GLN A 53 -9.27 -2.01 4.07
CA GLN A 53 -10.16 -3.11 3.72
C GLN A 53 -11.60 -2.81 4.12
N ALA A 54 -11.82 -2.35 5.36
CA ALA A 54 -13.15 -2.00 5.85
C ALA A 54 -13.75 -0.78 5.13
N ASP A 55 -12.92 0.22 4.82
CA ASP A 55 -13.33 1.47 4.17
C ASP A 55 -13.44 1.36 2.63
N GLY A 56 -13.18 0.18 2.06
CA GLY A 56 -13.20 -0.04 0.60
C GLY A 56 -12.17 0.79 -0.18
N THR A 57 -11.16 1.33 0.50
CA THR A 57 -10.12 2.18 -0.08
C THR A 57 -9.34 1.42 -1.16
N TRP A 58 -9.08 0.12 -0.96
CA TRP A 58 -8.38 -0.72 -1.93
C TRP A 58 -9.07 -0.76 -3.30
N SER A 59 -10.39 -0.91 -3.33
CA SER A 59 -11.18 -0.94 -4.56
C SER A 59 -11.10 0.37 -5.35
N LYS A 60 -10.91 1.50 -4.65
CA LYS A 60 -10.78 2.82 -5.27
C LYS A 60 -9.36 3.08 -5.78
N VAL A 61 -8.34 2.59 -5.06
CA VAL A 61 -6.93 2.95 -5.33
C VAL A 61 -6.23 1.96 -6.26
N LEU A 62 -6.46 0.66 -6.08
CA LEU A 62 -5.76 -0.39 -6.85
C LEU A 62 -5.91 -0.25 -8.36
N PRO A 63 -7.11 0.00 -8.93
CA PRO A 63 -7.26 0.13 -10.38
C PRO A 63 -6.38 1.25 -10.95
N GLY A 64 -6.35 2.40 -10.29
CA GLY A 64 -5.52 3.54 -10.70
C GLY A 64 -4.02 3.23 -10.62
N LEU A 65 -3.60 2.50 -9.59
CA LEU A 65 -2.21 2.08 -9.42
C LEU A 65 -1.78 1.10 -10.52
N VAL A 66 -2.62 0.10 -10.81
CA VAL A 66 -2.37 -0.90 -11.86
C VAL A 66 -2.28 -0.24 -13.23
N VAL A 67 -3.18 0.68 -13.57
CA VAL A 67 -3.12 1.41 -14.85
C VAL A 67 -1.85 2.24 -14.95
N LYS A 68 -1.46 2.93 -13.87
CA LYS A 68 -0.22 3.72 -13.84
C LYS A 68 1.01 2.84 -14.03
N GLU A 69 1.05 1.68 -13.38
CA GLU A 69 2.15 0.73 -13.49
C GLU A 69 2.22 0.07 -14.87
N ARG A 70 1.08 -0.32 -15.46
CA ARG A 70 1.02 -0.84 -16.83
C ARG A 70 1.53 0.18 -17.84
N LYS A 71 1.14 1.45 -17.70
CA LYS A 71 1.69 2.56 -18.52
C LYS A 71 3.21 2.71 -18.34
N ARG A 72 3.71 2.63 -17.09
CA ARG A 72 5.16 2.68 -16.80
C ARG A 72 5.93 1.54 -17.46
N GLN A 73 5.34 0.34 -17.50
CA GLN A 73 5.94 -0.83 -18.14
C GLN A 73 5.70 -0.92 -19.66
N GLY A 74 5.13 0.13 -20.28
CA GLY A 74 4.86 0.16 -21.72
C GLY A 74 3.80 -0.83 -22.19
N ARG A 75 3.02 -1.43 -21.27
CA ARG A 75 1.95 -2.37 -21.61
C ARG A 75 0.64 -1.59 -21.78
N GLN A 76 0.33 -1.19 -23.01
CA GLN A 76 -0.97 -0.64 -23.40
C GLN A 76 -1.80 -1.74 -24.07
N LYS A 77 -2.71 -2.34 -23.30
CA LYS A 77 -3.89 -3.03 -23.82
C LYS A 77 -5.03 -2.83 -22.83
#